data_AF-A0A1H6TA78-F1
#
_entry.id   AF-A0A1H6TA78-F1
#
_cell.length_a   1.000
_cell.length_b   1.000
_cell.length_c   1.000
_cell.angle_alpha   90.00
_cell.angle_beta   90.00
_cell.angle_gamma   90.00
#
_symmetry.space_group_name_H-M   'P 1'
#
loop_
_entity.id
_entity.type
_entity.pdbx_description
1 polymer ?
#
loop_
_entity_poly.entity_id
_entity_poly.type
_entity_poly.pdbx_seq_one_letter_code
_entity_poly.pdbx_strand_id
1 'polypeptide(L)'
;MDDDLKKYIIDIIEPHKIEKVREIYNELVNSIYLVQIECGSEVSAFRLFESLNDKGLDLSAVDLVKNRVFMEANQNDSIDEERVKALWEDIMTIIRPEINQMYRFFTHYYMSIPSPEIKDNVSKNKLYDYVDELLSGELANNGISLEEMLEDMRTKAEVYVDIKNCEVSENFQKSRIQELNSKLRSTQIKNDRIRTLLLKIVIEYESADEVLEALNILEILNTRDKIAGRDSNTSRDRFWSKICSKMNQHDNPNMYLRRIAEQRSPNNTIMKERIINRDFKNNDFTKYILDRIEEEHYMRSSGNEKSVANRDTVDIEHIAPQRIGADKYDEWEKYLNCTKEEFQEYKKRIGNLTLLNDSLNQTASDNPFEQKRQIYKHKTDFLMTQAVAEEYDEWRIEQIKHRSEKMADIICEVWNMDNV
;
A
#
# COMPACT_ATOMS: atom_id res chain seq x y z
N MET A 1 18.21 15.85 28.29
CA MET A 1 17.92 14.41 28.43
C MET A 1 16.43 14.30 28.21
N ASP A 2 16.02 13.51 27.22
CA ASP A 2 14.62 13.31 26.86
C ASP A 2 13.81 12.85 28.09
N ASP A 3 12.68 13.51 28.35
CA ASP A 3 11.84 13.23 29.53
C ASP A 3 11.24 11.82 29.47
N ASP A 4 11.02 11.28 28.27
CA ASP A 4 10.56 9.91 28.05
C ASP A 4 11.64 8.88 28.38
N LEU A 5 12.89 9.13 27.98
CA LEU A 5 14.02 8.28 28.34
C LEU A 5 14.25 8.28 29.86
N LYS A 6 14.13 9.44 30.51
CA LYS A 6 14.27 9.56 31.96
C LYS A 6 13.21 8.73 32.67
N LYS A 7 11.96 8.82 32.21
CA LYS A 7 10.83 8.05 32.76
C LYS A 7 11.03 6.55 32.57
N TYR A 8 11.42 6.11 31.37
CA TYR A 8 11.72 4.71 31.09
C TYR A 8 12.81 4.13 31.99
N ILE A 9 13.90 4.88 32.21
CA ILE A 9 14.99 4.46 33.10
C ILE A 9 14.50 4.39 34.55
N ILE A 10 13.68 5.34 35.00
CA ILE A 10 13.09 5.31 36.35
C ILE A 10 12.19 4.08 36.52
N ASP A 11 11.32 3.78 35.56
CA ASP A 11 10.41 2.63 35.61
C ASP A 11 11.18 1.29 35.71
N ILE A 12 12.37 1.20 35.11
CA ILE A 12 13.25 0.01 35.20
C ILE A 12 13.91 -0.08 36.58
N ILE A 13 14.33 1.05 37.15
CA ILE A 13 15.16 1.12 38.36
C ILE A 13 14.30 1.09 39.62
N GLU A 14 13.14 1.72 39.63
CA GLU A 14 12.24 1.90 40.79
C GLU A 14 11.84 0.58 41.49
N PRO A 15 11.62 -0.56 40.79
CA PRO A 15 11.33 -1.84 41.44
C PRO A 15 12.51 -2.45 42.20
N HIS A 16 13.72 -1.96 42.01
CA HIS A 16 14.95 -2.59 42.49
C HIS A 16 15.50 -1.90 43.75
N LYS A 17 16.07 -2.69 44.67
CA LYS A 17 16.78 -2.15 45.84
C LYS A 17 18.04 -1.41 45.42
N ILE A 18 18.44 -0.42 46.21
CA ILE A 18 19.57 0.48 45.90
C ILE A 18 20.88 -0.26 45.64
N GLU A 19 21.10 -1.42 46.28
CA GLU A 19 22.26 -2.26 46.06
C GLU A 19 22.28 -2.85 44.64
N LYS A 20 21.12 -3.28 44.13
CA LYS A 20 21.00 -3.86 42.79
C LYS A 20 21.13 -2.79 41.70
N VAL A 21 20.62 -1.59 41.95
CA VAL A 21 20.80 -0.43 41.07
C VAL A 21 22.28 -0.04 40.96
N ARG A 22 23.01 -0.04 42.08
CA ARG A 22 24.46 0.20 42.08
C ARG A 22 25.24 -0.89 41.35
N GLU A 23 24.83 -2.14 41.49
CA GLU A 23 25.44 -3.25 40.74
C GLU A 23 25.27 -3.06 39.23
N ILE A 24 24.04 -2.77 38.76
CA ILE A 24 23.75 -2.49 37.36
C ILE A 24 24.54 -1.28 36.85
N TYR A 25 24.58 -0.18 37.62
CA TYR A 25 25.37 1.00 37.26
C TYR A 25 26.86 0.66 37.10
N ASN A 26 27.42 -0.07 38.06
CA ASN A 26 28.83 -0.46 38.01
C ASN A 26 29.10 -1.41 36.84
N GLU A 27 28.21 -2.35 36.57
CA GLU A 27 28.35 -3.27 35.44
C GLU A 27 28.28 -2.52 34.11
N LEU A 28 27.35 -1.57 33.96
CA LEU A 28 27.16 -0.78 32.76
C LEU A 28 28.35 0.15 32.49
N VAL A 29 28.86 0.85 33.51
CA VAL A 29 30.04 1.73 33.39
C VAL A 29 31.32 0.94 33.11
N ASN A 30 31.47 -0.25 33.70
CA ASN A 30 32.70 -1.04 33.55
C ASN A 30 32.69 -1.99 32.34
N SER A 31 31.53 -2.25 31.75
CA SER A 31 31.38 -3.21 30.64
C SER A 31 31.08 -2.54 29.29
N ILE A 32 30.78 -1.23 29.27
CA ILE A 32 30.60 -0.46 28.04
C ILE A 32 31.85 0.37 27.77
N TYR A 33 32.49 0.09 26.63
CA TYR A 33 33.58 0.91 26.11
C TYR A 33 33.03 1.88 25.07
N LEU A 34 33.07 3.18 25.37
CA LEU A 34 32.81 4.22 24.39
C LEU A 34 34.09 4.50 23.61
N VAL A 35 34.09 4.17 22.32
CA VAL A 35 35.18 4.56 21.40
C VAL A 35 34.80 5.90 20.79
N GLN A 36 35.39 6.98 21.29
CA GLN A 36 35.25 8.31 20.72
C GLN A 36 36.37 8.55 19.72
N ILE A 37 36.02 8.91 18.48
CA ILE A 37 36.96 9.30 17.44
C ILE A 37 36.79 10.80 17.20
N GLU A 38 37.75 11.60 17.66
CA GLU A 38 37.76 13.03 17.40
C GLU A 38 38.41 13.31 16.05
N CYS A 39 37.67 13.98 15.18
CA CYS A 39 38.14 14.37 13.86
C CYS A 39 38.42 15.87 13.85
N GLY A 40 39.50 16.29 13.17
CA GLY A 40 39.91 17.70 13.10
C GLY A 40 38.98 18.60 12.27
N SER A 41 38.02 18.02 11.55
CA SER A 41 36.98 18.73 10.80
C SER A 41 35.77 17.82 10.57
N GLU A 42 34.58 18.40 10.34
CA GLU A 42 33.39 17.62 9.98
C GLU A 42 33.63 16.78 8.71
N VAL A 43 34.29 17.34 7.68
CA VAL A 43 34.66 16.61 6.45
C VAL A 43 35.53 15.38 6.73
N SER A 44 36.49 15.50 7.65
CA SER A 44 37.32 14.35 8.04
C SER A 44 36.51 13.31 8.79
N ALA A 45 35.57 13.75 9.63
CA ALA A 45 34.64 12.86 10.34
C ALA A 45 33.77 12.07 9.36
N PHE A 46 33.21 12.72 8.34
CA PHE A 46 32.40 12.08 7.31
C PHE A 46 33.19 11.01 6.55
N ARG A 47 34.40 11.32 6.09
CA ARG A 47 35.25 10.34 5.37
C ARG A 47 35.65 9.16 6.26
N LEU A 48 35.96 9.41 7.53
CA LEU A 48 36.25 8.36 8.50
C LEU A 48 35.03 7.47 8.74
N PHE A 49 33.84 8.08 8.83
CA PHE A 49 32.58 7.39 9.04
C PHE A 49 32.19 6.50 7.86
N GLU A 50 32.37 6.95 6.61
CA GLU A 50 32.18 6.10 5.43
C GLU A 50 33.16 4.91 5.42
N SER A 51 34.45 5.17 5.65
CA SER A 51 35.48 4.13 5.65
C SER A 51 35.32 3.09 6.77
N LEU A 52 34.77 3.49 7.91
CA LEU A 52 34.46 2.57 9.02
C LEU A 52 33.25 1.69 8.74
N ASN A 53 32.22 2.22 8.08
CA ASN A 53 31.02 1.44 7.74
C ASN A 53 31.28 0.43 6.62
N ASP A 54 32.16 0.75 5.68
CA ASP A 54 32.63 -0.18 4.63
C ASP A 54 33.27 -1.47 5.21
N LYS A 55 33.57 -1.50 6.52
CA LYS A 55 34.26 -2.59 7.21
C LYS A 55 33.49 -3.31 8.32
N GLY A 56 32.24 -2.96 8.66
CA GLY A 56 31.63 -3.61 9.84
C GLY A 56 30.12 -3.53 10.10
N LEU A 57 29.40 -2.46 9.72
CA LEU A 57 27.95 -2.34 9.89
C LEU A 57 27.35 -1.54 8.72
N ASP A 58 26.33 -2.07 8.05
CA ASP A 58 25.66 -1.37 6.94
C ASP A 58 24.89 -0.16 7.48
N LEU A 59 25.32 1.05 7.11
CA LEU A 59 24.49 2.24 7.25
C LEU A 59 23.18 2.08 6.48
N SER A 60 22.12 2.71 6.97
CA SER A 60 20.93 2.82 6.14
C SER A 60 21.23 3.72 4.93
N ALA A 61 20.59 3.46 3.81
CA ALA A 61 20.71 4.31 2.62
C ALA A 61 20.34 5.78 2.92
N VAL A 62 19.50 6.02 3.92
CA VAL A 62 19.11 7.37 4.37
C VAL A 62 20.25 8.05 5.11
N ASP A 63 21.02 7.32 5.92
CA ASP A 63 22.17 7.88 6.65
C ASP A 63 23.31 8.26 5.69
N LEU A 64 23.54 7.44 4.66
CA LEU A 64 24.49 7.76 3.60
C LEU A 64 24.09 9.04 2.85
N VAL A 65 22.82 9.17 2.48
CA VAL A 65 22.28 10.40 1.87
C VAL A 65 22.42 11.59 2.80
N LYS A 66 22.08 11.44 4.09
CA LYS A 66 22.24 12.50 5.10
C LYS A 66 23.67 13.03 5.14
N ASN A 67 24.62 12.12 5.23
CA ASN A 67 26.04 12.46 5.29
C ASN A 67 26.50 13.21 4.03
N ARG A 68 26.08 12.75 2.84
CA ARG A 68 26.43 13.40 1.58
C ARG A 68 25.85 14.81 1.47
N VAL A 69 24.60 15.00 1.89
CA VAL A 69 23.92 16.31 1.93
C VAL A 69 24.62 17.26 2.89
N PHE A 70 24.97 16.80 4.09
CA PHE A 70 25.66 17.63 5.09
C PHE A 70 27.09 17.97 4.67
N MET A 71 27.78 17.04 4.00
CA MET A 71 29.09 17.30 3.43
C MET A 71 29.04 18.38 2.35
N GLU A 72 28.02 18.39 1.49
CA GLU A 72 27.83 19.44 0.47
C GLU A 72 27.67 20.82 1.13
N ALA A 73 26.80 20.90 2.14
CA ALA A 73 26.53 22.15 2.84
C ALA A 73 27.76 22.69 3.58
N ASN A 74 28.59 21.82 4.16
CA ASN A 74 29.80 22.22 4.85
C ASN A 74 30.95 22.64 3.90
N GLN A 75 30.99 22.09 2.68
CA GLN A 75 32.05 22.38 1.70
C GLN A 75 31.78 23.61 0.85
N ASN A 76 30.52 24.06 0.79
CA ASN A 76 30.10 25.15 -0.06
C ASN A 76 29.59 26.32 0.78
N ASP A 77 30.42 27.36 0.92
CA ASP A 77 30.12 28.57 1.71
C ASP A 77 28.87 29.34 1.25
N SER A 78 28.33 29.05 0.05
CA SER A 78 27.08 29.65 -0.44
C SER A 78 25.82 28.97 0.10
N ILE A 79 25.96 27.83 0.77
CA ILE A 79 24.86 27.05 1.34
C ILE A 79 24.74 27.35 2.83
N ASP A 80 23.52 27.55 3.30
CA ASP A 80 23.24 27.70 4.73
C ASP A 80 23.19 26.32 5.42
N GLU A 81 24.31 25.93 6.03
CA GLU A 81 24.46 24.63 6.72
C GLU A 81 23.43 24.43 7.84
N GLU A 82 23.10 25.48 8.61
CA GLU A 82 22.13 25.39 9.69
C GLU A 82 20.71 25.16 9.14
N ARG A 83 20.35 25.86 8.05
CA ARG A 83 19.07 25.65 7.35
C ARG A 83 18.97 24.27 6.76
N VAL A 84 20.03 23.75 6.12
CA VAL A 84 20.06 22.38 5.58
C VAL A 84 19.86 21.34 6.68
N LYS A 85 20.56 21.47 7.81
CA LYS A 85 20.41 20.58 8.97
C LYS A 85 18.98 20.66 9.53
N ALA A 86 18.40 21.85 9.65
CA ALA A 86 17.02 22.04 10.12
C ALA A 86 15.99 21.39 9.19
N LEU A 87 16.06 21.66 7.88
CA LEU A 87 15.16 21.08 6.88
C LEU A 87 15.24 19.54 6.86
N TRP A 88 16.44 18.99 7.00
CA TRP A 88 16.61 17.54 7.09
C TRP A 88 15.88 16.96 8.31
N GLU A 89 16.06 17.55 9.49
CA GLU A 89 15.39 17.06 10.71
C GLU A 89 13.86 17.28 10.66
N ASP A 90 13.36 18.33 10.00
CA ASP A 90 11.94 18.53 9.72
C ASP A 90 11.38 17.37 8.86
N ILE A 91 12.03 17.05 7.74
CA ILE A 91 11.66 15.91 6.88
C ILE A 91 11.63 14.62 7.70
N MET A 92 12.68 14.38 8.50
CA MET A 92 12.77 13.18 9.34
C MET A 92 11.67 13.12 10.41
N THR A 93 11.27 14.26 10.97
CA THR A 93 10.18 14.35 11.95
C THR A 93 8.84 13.96 11.33
N ILE A 94 8.61 14.31 10.07
CA ILE A 94 7.41 13.93 9.31
C ILE A 94 7.41 12.42 8.99
N ILE A 95 8.52 11.91 8.44
CA ILE A 95 8.53 10.54 7.89
C ILE A 95 8.85 9.45 8.92
N ARG A 96 9.65 9.72 9.95
CA ARG A 96 10.14 8.69 10.89
C ARG A 96 9.02 7.99 11.67
N PRO A 97 7.98 8.68 12.17
CA PRO A 97 6.87 8.04 12.88
C PRO A 97 6.00 7.18 11.94
N GLU A 98 5.94 7.55 10.66
CA GLU A 98 4.95 7.05 9.72
C GLU A 98 5.52 5.99 8.76
N ILE A 99 6.80 6.06 8.42
CA ILE A 99 7.39 5.30 7.31
C ILE A 99 8.49 4.35 7.79
N ASN A 100 8.14 3.07 7.99
CA ASN A 100 9.09 2.03 8.42
C ASN A 100 10.33 1.90 7.52
N GLN A 101 10.15 1.97 6.20
CA GLN A 101 11.25 1.91 5.23
C GLN A 101 11.53 3.31 4.67
N MET A 102 12.13 4.18 5.49
CA MET A 102 12.30 5.62 5.19
C MET A 102 12.94 5.89 3.82
N TYR A 103 13.88 5.05 3.37
CA TYR A 103 14.50 5.18 2.04
C TYR A 103 13.45 5.24 0.91
N ARG A 104 12.28 4.62 1.09
CA ARG A 104 11.21 4.64 0.08
C ARG A 104 10.72 6.05 -0.20
N PHE A 105 10.58 6.88 0.83
CA PHE A 105 10.17 8.26 0.66
C PHE A 105 11.17 8.98 -0.26
N PHE A 106 12.46 8.94 0.06
CA PHE A 106 13.51 9.56 -0.77
C PHE A 106 13.49 9.03 -2.21
N THR A 107 13.43 7.71 -2.41
CA THR A 107 13.36 7.15 -3.77
C THR A 107 12.12 7.62 -4.52
N HIS A 108 10.96 7.67 -3.88
CA HIS A 108 9.71 8.07 -4.51
C HIS A 108 9.69 9.58 -4.80
N TYR A 109 10.22 10.40 -3.88
CA TYR A 109 10.41 11.83 -4.07
C TYR A 109 11.21 12.10 -5.34
N TYR A 110 12.44 11.56 -5.41
CA TYR A 110 13.32 11.76 -6.55
C TYR A 110 12.68 11.26 -7.86
N MET A 111 11.99 10.12 -7.85
CA MET A 111 11.30 9.61 -9.04
C MET A 111 10.00 10.34 -9.39
N SER A 112 9.50 11.23 -8.53
CA SER A 112 8.25 11.99 -8.74
C SER A 112 8.49 13.41 -9.26
N ILE A 113 9.63 14.03 -8.93
CA ILE A 113 9.93 15.41 -9.31
C ILE A 113 10.20 15.56 -10.81
N PRO A 114 9.82 16.70 -11.42
CA PRO A 114 10.02 16.94 -12.85
C PRO A 114 11.47 17.29 -13.22
N SER A 115 12.25 17.83 -12.27
CA SER A 115 13.62 18.27 -12.47
C SER A 115 14.45 18.09 -11.20
N PRO A 116 15.68 17.55 -11.28
CA PRO A 116 16.32 16.99 -12.48
C PRO A 116 15.63 15.68 -12.97
N GLU A 117 15.55 15.49 -14.29
CA GLU A 117 14.84 14.34 -14.87
C GLU A 117 15.56 13.01 -14.58
N ILE A 118 14.84 12.05 -14.01
CA ILE A 118 15.37 10.72 -13.75
C ILE A 118 15.29 9.82 -14.98
N LYS A 119 16.46 9.30 -15.40
CA LYS A 119 16.59 8.38 -16.55
C LYS A 119 16.29 6.92 -16.22
N ASP A 120 16.52 6.47 -14.98
CA ASP A 120 16.25 5.10 -14.53
C ASP A 120 15.80 5.05 -13.06
N ASN A 121 15.17 3.96 -12.66
CA ASN A 121 14.65 3.77 -11.29
C ASN A 121 15.73 3.95 -10.20
N VAL A 122 15.46 4.80 -9.21
CA VAL A 122 16.25 4.95 -7.99
C VAL A 122 15.83 3.89 -6.98
N SER A 123 16.65 2.85 -6.82
CA SER A 123 16.42 1.79 -5.81
C SER A 123 17.14 2.12 -4.50
N LYS A 124 16.85 1.39 -3.42
CA LYS A 124 17.58 1.50 -2.14
C LYS A 124 19.11 1.52 -2.34
N ASN A 125 19.63 0.64 -3.20
CA ASN A 125 21.06 0.47 -3.42
C ASN A 125 21.66 1.52 -4.35
N LYS A 126 20.84 2.16 -5.20
CA LYS A 126 21.28 3.23 -6.11
C LYS A 126 21.06 4.64 -5.54
N LEU A 127 20.41 4.74 -4.38
CA LEU A 127 19.96 6.02 -3.82
C LEU A 127 21.14 6.95 -3.51
N TYR A 128 22.20 6.42 -2.88
CA TYR A 128 23.39 7.20 -2.58
C TYR A 128 24.07 7.70 -3.86
N ASP A 129 24.40 6.79 -4.79
CA ASP A 129 25.07 7.14 -6.05
C ASP A 129 24.29 8.20 -6.84
N TYR A 130 22.95 8.09 -6.86
CA TYR A 130 22.09 9.09 -7.49
C TYR A 130 22.18 10.45 -6.81
N VAL A 131 22.12 10.50 -5.46
CA VAL A 131 22.22 11.77 -4.73
C VAL A 131 23.62 12.38 -4.86
N ASP A 132 24.67 11.56 -4.90
CA ASP A 132 26.04 12.03 -5.12
C ASP A 132 26.21 12.67 -6.51
N GLU A 133 25.72 12.03 -7.57
CA GLU A 133 25.70 12.59 -8.93
C GLU A 133 24.87 13.88 -9.00
N LEU A 134 23.71 13.88 -8.33
CA LEU A 134 22.79 15.01 -8.27
C LEU A 134 23.44 16.25 -7.66
N LEU A 135 24.12 16.08 -6.51
CA LEU A 135 24.80 17.17 -5.79
C LEU A 135 26.11 17.60 -6.46
N SER A 136 26.78 16.69 -7.19
CA SER A 136 28.05 16.99 -7.87
C SER A 136 27.90 17.90 -9.10
N GLY A 137 26.67 18.21 -9.52
CA GLY A 137 26.45 19.26 -10.53
C GLY A 137 25.06 19.30 -11.16
N GLU A 138 24.26 18.24 -11.11
CA GLU A 138 22.95 18.25 -11.78
C GLU A 138 21.99 19.28 -11.17
N LEU A 139 21.97 19.48 -9.85
CA LEU A 139 21.15 20.53 -9.22
C LEU A 139 21.50 21.93 -9.73
N ALA A 140 22.79 22.28 -9.67
CA ALA A 140 23.28 23.57 -10.14
C ALA A 140 23.02 23.77 -11.65
N ASN A 141 23.18 22.72 -12.46
CA ASN A 141 22.89 22.76 -13.89
C ASN A 141 21.40 23.01 -14.19
N ASN A 142 20.50 22.63 -13.29
CA ASN A 142 19.06 22.90 -13.39
C ASN A 142 18.65 24.19 -12.68
N GLY A 143 19.61 24.94 -12.11
CA GLY A 143 19.34 26.20 -11.41
C GLY A 143 18.59 26.03 -10.09
N ILE A 144 18.71 24.87 -9.44
CA ILE A 144 18.05 24.55 -8.17
C ILE A 144 19.10 24.53 -7.06
N SER A 145 18.86 25.25 -5.97
CA SER A 145 19.72 25.20 -4.77
C SER A 145 19.44 23.95 -3.92
N LEU A 146 20.39 23.59 -3.05
CA LEU A 146 20.20 22.47 -2.12
C LEU A 146 19.02 22.74 -1.17
N GLU A 147 18.92 23.96 -0.66
CA GLU A 147 17.83 24.41 0.21
C GLU A 147 16.47 24.36 -0.48
N GLU A 148 16.39 24.83 -1.73
CA GLU A 148 15.15 24.77 -2.53
C GLU A 148 14.68 23.31 -2.72
N MET A 149 15.62 22.38 -3.00
CA MET A 149 15.29 20.96 -3.11
C MET A 149 14.80 20.39 -1.77
N LEU A 150 15.42 20.75 -0.64
CA LEU A 150 15.03 20.24 0.67
C LEU A 150 13.69 20.83 1.15
N GLU A 151 13.38 22.08 0.81
CA GLU A 151 12.06 22.70 1.08
C GLU A 151 10.95 22.05 0.28
N ASP A 152 11.20 21.77 -0.98
CA ASP A 152 10.30 20.99 -1.81
C ASP A 152 10.11 19.58 -1.24
N MET A 153 11.21 18.91 -0.86
CA MET A 153 11.17 17.59 -0.23
C MET A 153 10.37 17.58 1.07
N ARG A 154 10.52 18.59 1.92
CA ARG A 154 9.74 18.76 3.15
C ARG A 154 8.25 18.82 2.85
N THR A 155 7.84 19.65 1.91
CA THR A 155 6.43 19.80 1.51
C THR A 155 5.89 18.48 0.95
N LYS A 156 6.66 17.79 0.11
CA LYS A 156 6.28 16.49 -0.45
C LYS A 156 6.25 15.36 0.60
N ALA A 157 6.99 15.48 1.70
CA ALA A 157 6.95 14.53 2.81
C ALA A 157 5.58 14.52 3.50
N GLU A 158 4.98 15.70 3.72
CA GLU A 158 3.65 15.85 4.30
C GLU A 158 2.60 15.16 3.40
N VAL A 159 2.59 15.48 2.11
CA VAL A 159 1.68 14.84 1.12
C VAL A 159 1.88 13.33 1.04
N TYR A 160 3.13 12.86 1.13
CA TYR A 160 3.43 11.43 1.08
C TYR A 160 2.87 10.67 2.28
N VAL A 161 2.92 11.27 3.48
CA VAL A 161 2.31 10.73 4.70
C VAL A 161 0.78 10.76 4.58
N ASP A 162 0.20 11.86 4.11
CA ASP A 162 -1.23 11.99 3.86
C ASP A 162 -1.75 10.89 2.90
N ILE A 163 -1.04 10.63 1.80
CA ILE A 163 -1.39 9.55 0.86
C ILE A 163 -1.32 8.18 1.55
N LYS A 164 -0.29 7.92 2.36
CA LYS A 164 -0.17 6.66 3.10
C LYS A 164 -1.34 6.46 4.05
N ASN A 165 -1.73 7.51 4.77
CA ASN A 165 -2.77 7.46 5.79
C ASN A 165 -4.18 7.64 5.18
N CYS A 166 -4.26 7.94 3.88
CA CYS A 166 -5.50 8.24 3.15
C CYS A 166 -6.23 9.47 3.73
N GLU A 167 -5.46 10.50 4.04
CA GLU A 167 -5.87 11.71 4.74
C GLU A 167 -5.35 12.96 4.02
N VAL A 168 -5.34 12.96 2.68
CA VAL A 168 -5.02 14.14 1.86
C VAL A 168 -5.82 15.33 2.39
N SER A 169 -5.13 16.31 2.94
CA SER A 169 -5.73 17.33 3.79
C SER A 169 -5.88 18.69 3.09
N GLU A 170 -5.09 18.94 2.05
CA GLU A 170 -4.99 20.23 1.36
C GLU A 170 -5.20 20.11 -0.16
N ASN A 171 -5.02 21.22 -0.88
CA ASN A 171 -5.04 21.36 -2.35
C ASN A 171 -6.40 21.23 -3.08
N PHE A 172 -7.46 20.71 -2.45
CA PHE A 172 -8.73 20.50 -3.13
C PHE A 172 -9.97 21.00 -2.36
N GLN A 173 -11.12 21.02 -3.04
CA GLN A 173 -12.41 21.34 -2.42
C GLN A 173 -12.79 20.31 -1.35
N LYS A 174 -13.24 20.76 -0.16
CA LYS A 174 -13.49 19.90 1.01
C LYS A 174 -14.39 18.68 0.76
N SER A 175 -15.48 18.83 -0.01
CA SER A 175 -16.37 17.70 -0.34
C SER A 175 -15.65 16.65 -1.20
N ARG A 176 -14.83 17.09 -2.16
CA ARG A 176 -14.06 16.21 -3.04
C ARG A 176 -12.87 15.57 -2.33
N ILE A 177 -12.28 16.23 -1.33
CA ILE A 177 -11.27 15.62 -0.45
C ILE A 177 -11.83 14.40 0.28
N GLN A 178 -13.06 14.49 0.79
CA GLN A 178 -13.69 13.36 1.49
C GLN A 178 -13.86 12.15 0.56
N GLU A 179 -14.26 12.39 -0.69
CA GLU A 179 -14.40 11.37 -1.71
C GLU A 179 -13.05 10.80 -2.15
N LEU A 180 -12.05 11.65 -2.39
CA LEU A 180 -10.67 11.24 -2.68
C LEU A 180 -10.10 10.33 -1.58
N ASN A 181 -10.21 10.75 -0.33
CA ASN A 181 -9.73 9.97 0.81
C ASN A 181 -10.52 8.67 0.98
N SER A 182 -11.82 8.67 0.70
CA SER A 182 -12.63 7.45 0.64
C SER A 182 -12.17 6.51 -0.48
N LYS A 183 -11.83 7.05 -1.65
CA LYS A 183 -11.27 6.29 -2.77
C LYS A 183 -9.90 5.71 -2.42
N LEU A 184 -8.99 6.47 -1.82
CA LEU A 184 -7.69 5.99 -1.36
C LEU A 184 -7.82 4.88 -0.31
N ARG A 185 -8.77 4.98 0.63
CA ARG A 185 -9.04 3.93 1.62
C ARG A 185 -9.63 2.65 1.01
N SER A 186 -10.60 2.81 0.10
CA SER A 186 -11.33 1.69 -0.51
C SER A 186 -10.49 0.95 -1.56
N THR A 187 -9.65 1.68 -2.29
CA THR A 187 -8.77 1.07 -3.29
C THR A 187 -7.69 0.23 -2.60
N GLN A 188 -7.45 -0.98 -3.10
CA GLN A 188 -6.30 -1.81 -2.69
C GLN A 188 -4.96 -1.28 -3.23
N ILE A 189 -4.83 0.04 -3.32
CA ILE A 189 -3.65 0.78 -3.78
C ILE A 189 -2.62 0.94 -2.63
N LYS A 190 -2.85 0.30 -1.46
CA LYS A 190 -1.92 0.27 -0.30
C LYS A 190 -0.53 -0.34 -0.58
N ASN A 191 -0.25 -0.79 -1.81
CA ASN A 191 1.10 -1.17 -2.21
C ASN A 191 1.98 0.09 -2.29
N ASP A 192 2.96 0.22 -1.40
CA ASP A 192 3.80 1.42 -1.33
C ASP A 192 4.45 1.80 -2.67
N ARG A 193 4.63 0.86 -3.61
CA ARG A 193 5.29 1.10 -4.91
C ARG A 193 4.59 2.08 -5.82
N ILE A 194 3.26 2.14 -5.77
CA ILE A 194 2.51 3.08 -6.59
C ILE A 194 2.58 4.50 -6.02
N ARG A 195 3.08 4.67 -4.78
CA ARG A 195 3.15 5.99 -4.13
C ARG A 195 4.04 6.97 -4.89
N THR A 196 5.02 6.52 -5.67
CA THR A 196 5.76 7.41 -6.60
C THR A 196 4.81 8.14 -7.55
N LEU A 197 3.89 7.39 -8.16
CA LEU A 197 2.93 7.92 -9.11
C LEU A 197 1.82 8.71 -8.41
N LEU A 198 1.34 8.23 -7.26
CA LEU A 198 0.34 8.96 -6.48
C LEU A 198 0.86 10.30 -5.96
N LEU A 199 2.11 10.34 -5.49
CA LEU A 199 2.73 11.57 -5.01
C LEU A 199 2.76 12.60 -6.14
N LYS A 200 3.17 12.18 -7.35
CA LYS A 200 3.14 13.04 -8.54
C LYS A 200 1.73 13.52 -8.87
N ILE A 201 0.75 12.61 -8.97
CA ILE A 201 -0.64 12.93 -9.30
C ILE A 201 -1.24 13.92 -8.30
N VAL A 202 -1.11 13.66 -7.00
CA VAL A 202 -1.72 14.50 -5.95
C VAL A 202 -1.09 15.89 -5.88
N ILE A 203 0.19 16.02 -6.23
CA ILE A 203 0.90 17.30 -6.19
C ILE A 203 0.65 18.13 -7.46
N GLU A 204 0.66 17.50 -8.63
CA GLU A 204 0.65 18.22 -9.90
C GLU A 204 -0.75 18.46 -10.45
N TYR A 205 -1.77 17.72 -9.99
CA TYR A 205 -3.12 17.89 -10.51
C TYR A 205 -3.83 19.03 -9.80
N GLU A 206 -4.54 19.86 -10.57
CA GLU A 206 -5.21 21.05 -10.07
C GLU A 206 -6.59 20.73 -9.45
N SER A 207 -7.17 19.57 -9.78
CA SER A 207 -8.49 19.17 -9.31
C SER A 207 -8.54 17.76 -8.74
N ALA A 208 -9.34 17.59 -7.68
CA ALA A 208 -9.61 16.26 -7.11
C ALA A 208 -10.32 15.34 -8.11
N ASP A 209 -11.03 15.89 -9.09
CA ASP A 209 -11.74 15.13 -10.12
C ASP A 209 -10.76 14.41 -11.04
N GLU A 210 -9.72 15.10 -11.48
CA GLU A 210 -8.64 14.51 -12.27
C GLU A 210 -7.87 13.45 -11.45
N VAL A 211 -7.65 13.70 -10.15
CA VAL A 211 -7.00 12.72 -9.27
C VAL A 211 -7.87 11.47 -9.13
N LEU A 212 -9.18 11.64 -8.95
CA LEU A 212 -10.15 10.54 -8.85
C LEU A 212 -10.22 9.73 -10.15
N GLU A 213 -10.24 10.39 -11.30
CA GLU A 213 -10.14 9.73 -12.61
C GLU A 213 -8.84 8.91 -12.71
N ALA A 214 -7.69 9.49 -12.36
CA ALA A 214 -6.41 8.78 -12.37
C ALA A 214 -6.44 7.55 -11.44
N LEU A 215 -7.00 7.68 -10.24
CA LEU A 215 -7.15 6.57 -9.29
C LEU A 215 -8.05 5.46 -9.85
N ASN A 216 -9.13 5.79 -10.56
CA ASN A 216 -9.99 4.81 -11.21
C ASN A 216 -9.24 4.04 -12.31
N ILE A 217 -8.46 4.73 -13.16
CA ILE A 217 -7.62 4.09 -14.19
C ILE A 217 -6.62 3.12 -13.54
N LEU A 218 -5.93 3.59 -12.50
CA LEU A 218 -4.92 2.80 -11.79
C LEU A 218 -5.51 1.63 -11.02
N GLU A 219 -6.71 1.76 -10.46
CA GLU A 219 -7.43 0.69 -9.79
C GLU A 219 -7.76 -0.45 -10.78
N ILE A 220 -8.23 -0.12 -11.98
CA ILE A 220 -8.50 -1.10 -13.04
C ILE A 220 -7.23 -1.84 -13.44
N LEU A 221 -6.16 -1.11 -13.76
CA LEU A 221 -4.88 -1.72 -14.17
C LEU A 221 -4.35 -2.67 -13.09
N ASN A 222 -4.26 -2.19 -11.84
CA ASN A 222 -3.70 -2.98 -10.74
C ASN A 222 -4.55 -4.21 -10.40
N THR A 223 -5.88 -4.07 -10.40
CA THR A 223 -6.78 -5.17 -10.06
C THR A 223 -6.71 -6.26 -11.13
N ARG A 224 -6.74 -5.89 -12.41
CA ARG A 224 -6.66 -6.84 -13.52
C ARG A 224 -5.30 -7.54 -13.59
N ASP A 225 -4.20 -6.81 -13.42
CA ASP A 225 -2.84 -7.41 -13.36
C ASP A 225 -2.69 -8.39 -12.18
N LYS A 226 -3.22 -8.03 -11.00
CA LYS A 226 -3.15 -8.88 -9.80
C LYS A 226 -4.00 -10.15 -9.93
N ILE A 227 -5.17 -10.08 -10.57
CA ILE A 227 -6.02 -11.23 -10.88
C ILE A 227 -5.36 -12.15 -11.91
N ALA A 228 -4.79 -11.58 -12.98
CA ALA A 228 -4.11 -12.36 -14.02
C ALA A 228 -2.77 -12.97 -13.59
N GLY A 229 -2.20 -12.51 -12.47
CA GLY A 229 -0.97 -13.05 -11.90
C GLY A 229 0.30 -12.64 -12.65
N ARG A 230 0.28 -11.46 -13.30
CA ARG A 230 1.34 -11.05 -14.24
C ARG A 230 2.65 -10.52 -13.64
N ASP A 231 2.84 -10.46 -12.31
CA ASP A 231 3.94 -9.63 -11.79
C ASP A 231 4.79 -10.23 -10.67
N SER A 232 6.11 -10.13 -10.91
CA SER A 232 7.10 -10.00 -9.86
C SER A 232 7.04 -8.61 -9.21
N ASN A 233 7.56 -8.52 -7.99
CA ASN A 233 7.99 -7.26 -7.37
C ASN A 233 9.12 -6.63 -8.25
N THR A 234 9.80 -5.52 -7.97
CA THR A 234 10.91 -5.00 -8.85
C THR A 234 10.51 -4.49 -10.26
N SER A 235 9.70 -5.20 -11.06
CA SER A 235 9.20 -4.72 -12.36
C SER A 235 8.28 -3.51 -12.22
N ARG A 236 7.62 -3.38 -11.05
CA ARG A 236 6.65 -2.31 -10.75
C ARG A 236 7.28 -0.95 -10.47
N ASP A 237 8.39 -0.87 -9.73
CA ASP A 237 9.02 0.42 -9.39
C ASP A 237 9.54 1.11 -10.65
N ARG A 238 10.24 0.36 -11.51
CA ARG A 238 10.70 0.84 -12.83
C ARG A 238 9.53 1.22 -13.74
N PHE A 239 8.43 0.48 -13.68
CA PHE A 239 7.24 0.79 -14.48
C PHE A 239 6.61 2.12 -14.04
N TRP A 240 6.39 2.32 -12.74
CA TRP A 240 5.81 3.56 -12.23
C TRP A 240 6.72 4.76 -12.43
N SER A 241 8.02 4.63 -12.18
CA SER A 241 9.01 5.68 -12.45
C SER A 241 9.00 6.11 -13.93
N LYS A 242 8.93 5.15 -14.86
CA LYS A 242 8.84 5.46 -16.30
C LYS A 242 7.52 6.14 -16.70
N ILE A 243 6.42 5.85 -16.01
CA ILE A 243 5.15 6.55 -16.24
C ILE A 243 5.28 7.98 -15.72
N CYS A 244 5.81 8.18 -14.51
CA CYS A 244 6.03 9.50 -13.93
C CYS A 244 6.83 10.43 -14.86
N SER A 245 7.97 9.97 -15.39
CA SER A 245 8.80 10.83 -16.26
C SER A 245 8.10 11.20 -17.57
N LYS A 246 7.21 10.35 -18.07
CA LYS A 246 6.47 10.58 -19.33
C LYS A 246 5.19 11.38 -19.16
N MET A 247 4.59 11.43 -17.98
CA MET A 247 3.36 12.19 -17.75
C MET A 247 3.50 13.67 -18.10
N ASN A 248 4.65 14.27 -17.80
CA ASN A 248 4.95 15.69 -18.10
C ASN A 248 5.03 15.99 -19.60
N GLN A 249 5.12 14.97 -20.47
CA GLN A 249 5.23 15.13 -21.92
C GLN A 249 3.86 15.15 -22.61
N HIS A 250 2.77 15.13 -21.85
CA HIS A 250 1.41 15.00 -22.35
C HIS A 250 0.50 16.09 -21.79
N ASP A 251 -0.24 16.76 -22.68
CA ASP A 251 -1.20 17.81 -22.31
C ASP A 251 -2.34 17.29 -21.41
N ASN A 252 -2.68 15.99 -21.53
CA ASN A 252 -3.64 15.32 -20.67
C ASN A 252 -2.99 14.04 -20.08
N PRO A 253 -2.47 14.11 -18.84
CA PRO A 253 -1.82 12.97 -18.19
C PRO A 253 -2.78 11.79 -17.94
N ASN A 254 -4.07 12.02 -17.69
CA ASN A 254 -5.07 10.95 -17.51
C ASN A 254 -5.31 10.16 -18.79
N MET A 255 -5.38 10.83 -19.94
CA MET A 255 -5.44 10.15 -21.24
C MET A 255 -4.19 9.29 -21.50
N TYR A 256 -3.01 9.74 -21.07
CA TYR A 256 -1.79 8.94 -21.14
C TYR A 256 -1.89 7.70 -20.24
N LEU A 257 -2.32 7.85 -18.99
CA LEU A 257 -2.55 6.73 -18.07
C LEU A 257 -3.55 5.72 -18.62
N ARG A 258 -4.67 6.19 -19.19
CA ARG A 258 -5.68 5.35 -19.83
C ARG A 258 -5.09 4.51 -20.94
N ARG A 259 -4.35 5.12 -21.88
CA ARG A 259 -3.70 4.40 -22.99
C ARG A 259 -2.75 3.31 -22.49
N ILE A 260 -1.97 3.61 -21.45
CA ILE A 260 -1.06 2.62 -20.85
C ILE A 260 -1.85 1.48 -20.22
N ALA A 261 -2.91 1.79 -19.48
CA ALA A 261 -3.76 0.80 -18.85
C ALA A 261 -4.45 -0.10 -19.89
N GLU A 262 -4.99 0.45 -20.97
CA GLU A 262 -5.60 -0.31 -22.07
C GLU A 262 -4.60 -1.24 -22.78
N GLN A 263 -3.37 -0.78 -23.00
CA GLN A 263 -2.33 -1.58 -23.66
C GLN A 263 -1.81 -2.74 -22.81
N ARG A 264 -1.68 -2.51 -21.49
CA ARG A 264 -1.02 -3.46 -20.58
C ARG A 264 -2.01 -4.41 -19.91
N SER A 265 -3.20 -3.92 -19.58
CA SER A 265 -4.18 -4.65 -18.80
C SER A 265 -4.62 -5.93 -19.54
N PRO A 266 -4.69 -7.08 -18.85
CA PRO A 266 -5.25 -8.30 -19.42
C PRO A 266 -6.65 -8.04 -19.97
N ASN A 267 -6.96 -8.51 -21.19
CA ASN A 267 -8.30 -8.37 -21.78
C ASN A 267 -9.34 -9.27 -21.07
N ASN A 268 -10.62 -9.07 -21.38
CA ASN A 268 -11.72 -9.79 -20.72
C ASN A 268 -11.63 -11.32 -20.91
N THR A 269 -11.12 -11.80 -22.05
CA THR A 269 -10.93 -13.24 -22.29
C THR A 269 -9.94 -13.84 -21.28
N ILE A 270 -8.76 -13.22 -21.13
CA ILE A 270 -7.76 -13.65 -20.15
C ILE A 270 -8.30 -13.50 -18.72
N MET A 271 -8.99 -12.40 -18.43
CA MET A 271 -9.57 -12.16 -17.11
C MET A 271 -10.56 -13.27 -16.73
N LYS A 272 -11.53 -13.59 -17.59
CA LYS A 272 -12.53 -14.63 -17.32
C LYS A 272 -11.90 -15.98 -17.06
N GLU A 273 -10.99 -16.41 -17.94
CA GLU A 273 -10.23 -17.66 -17.78
C GLU A 273 -9.51 -17.70 -16.42
N ARG A 274 -8.86 -16.59 -16.04
CA ARG A 274 -8.12 -16.50 -14.78
C ARG A 274 -9.03 -16.47 -13.57
N ILE A 275 -10.12 -15.73 -13.60
CA ILE A 275 -11.05 -15.61 -12.46
C ILE A 275 -11.69 -16.96 -12.15
N ILE A 276 -12.19 -17.66 -13.16
CA ILE A 276 -12.88 -18.95 -13.00
C ILE A 276 -11.94 -19.99 -12.39
N ASN A 277 -10.67 -19.99 -12.78
CA ASN A 277 -9.68 -20.99 -12.39
C ASN A 277 -8.77 -20.57 -11.23
N ARG A 278 -9.00 -19.41 -10.61
CA ARG A 278 -8.15 -18.87 -9.54
C ARG A 278 -8.71 -19.18 -8.15
N ASP A 279 -7.79 -19.48 -7.23
CA ASP A 279 -8.06 -19.49 -5.80
C ASP A 279 -8.06 -18.06 -5.24
N PHE A 280 -9.16 -17.71 -4.59
CA PHE A 280 -9.30 -16.48 -3.83
C PHE A 280 -9.08 -16.81 -2.34
N LYS A 281 -8.01 -16.24 -1.77
CA LYS A 281 -7.63 -16.45 -0.37
C LYS A 281 -8.47 -15.55 0.54
N ASN A 282 -8.65 -15.94 1.79
CA ASN A 282 -9.21 -15.04 2.80
C ASN A 282 -8.17 -13.94 3.13
N ASN A 283 -8.27 -12.80 2.43
CA ASN A 283 -7.40 -11.64 2.59
C ASN A 283 -8.10 -10.36 2.10
N ASP A 284 -7.51 -9.21 2.39
CA ASP A 284 -8.06 -7.89 2.04
C ASP A 284 -8.33 -7.71 0.54
N PHE A 285 -7.54 -8.35 -0.33
CA PHE A 285 -7.74 -8.25 -1.77
C PHE A 285 -9.02 -8.96 -2.23
N THR A 286 -9.28 -10.17 -1.73
CA THR A 286 -10.53 -10.88 -2.03
C THR A 286 -11.72 -10.15 -1.44
N LYS A 287 -11.59 -9.64 -0.20
CA LYS A 287 -12.65 -8.85 0.46
C LYS A 287 -12.98 -7.62 -0.38
N TYR A 288 -11.96 -6.89 -0.83
CA TYR A 288 -12.10 -5.74 -1.73
C TYR A 288 -12.79 -6.08 -3.06
N ILE A 289 -12.48 -7.22 -3.69
CA ILE A 289 -13.16 -7.63 -4.93
C ILE A 289 -14.66 -7.82 -4.68
N LEU A 290 -15.01 -8.56 -3.62
CA LEU A 290 -16.40 -8.83 -3.26
C LEU A 290 -17.16 -7.55 -2.88
N ASP A 291 -16.48 -6.64 -2.20
CA ASP A 291 -17.02 -5.35 -1.77
C ASP A 291 -17.27 -4.39 -2.95
N ARG A 292 -16.38 -4.39 -3.94
CA ARG A 292 -16.61 -3.68 -5.21
C ARG A 292 -17.73 -4.29 -6.02
N ILE A 293 -17.86 -5.61 -6.05
CA ILE A 293 -19.00 -6.28 -6.71
C ILE A 293 -20.32 -5.88 -6.05
N GLU A 294 -20.37 -5.90 -4.71
CA GLU A 294 -21.54 -5.44 -3.95
C GLU A 294 -21.93 -4.01 -4.35
N GLU A 295 -20.97 -3.07 -4.27
CA GLU A 295 -21.19 -1.65 -4.53
C GLU A 295 -21.56 -1.36 -5.99
N GLU A 296 -20.77 -1.85 -6.94
CA GLU A 296 -20.85 -1.46 -8.35
C GLU A 296 -21.89 -2.25 -9.13
N HIS A 297 -22.13 -3.51 -8.79
CA HIS A 297 -23.09 -4.36 -9.52
C HIS A 297 -24.44 -4.47 -8.79
N TYR A 298 -24.46 -4.78 -7.49
CA TYR A 298 -25.73 -5.05 -6.80
C TYR A 298 -26.40 -3.78 -6.28
N MET A 299 -25.65 -2.86 -5.65
CA MET A 299 -26.22 -1.65 -5.04
C MET A 299 -26.61 -0.61 -6.09
N ARG A 300 -25.70 -0.31 -7.05
CA ARG A 300 -26.00 0.62 -8.16
C ARG A 300 -27.19 0.17 -9.01
N SER A 301 -27.27 -1.12 -9.36
CA SER A 301 -28.40 -1.65 -10.14
C SER A 301 -29.73 -1.57 -9.40
N SER A 302 -29.70 -1.57 -8.06
CA SER A 302 -30.89 -1.50 -7.21
C SER A 302 -31.33 -0.07 -6.87
N GLY A 303 -30.57 0.96 -7.30
CA GLY A 303 -30.83 2.35 -6.92
C GLY A 303 -30.62 2.65 -5.42
N ASN A 304 -29.97 1.74 -4.69
CA ASN A 304 -29.69 1.87 -3.27
C ASN A 304 -28.28 2.47 -3.08
N GLU A 305 -28.17 3.79 -2.89
CA GLU A 305 -26.90 4.47 -2.58
C GLU A 305 -26.44 4.30 -1.12
N LYS A 306 -27.18 3.55 -0.29
CA LYS A 306 -26.83 3.37 1.12
C LYS A 306 -25.57 2.53 1.26
N SER A 307 -24.41 3.16 1.39
CA SER A 307 -23.15 2.49 1.72
C SER A 307 -23.37 1.52 2.88
N VAL A 308 -22.87 0.29 2.78
CA VAL A 308 -22.84 -0.65 3.92
C VAL A 308 -22.14 0.06 5.07
N ALA A 309 -22.93 0.47 6.06
CA ALA A 309 -22.47 1.24 7.19
C ALA A 309 -21.64 0.29 8.05
N ASN A 310 -20.32 0.43 7.94
CA ASN A 310 -19.29 -0.29 8.69
C ASN A 310 -18.75 -1.58 8.04
N ARG A 311 -17.79 -1.41 7.12
CA ARG A 311 -17.02 -2.51 6.50
C ARG A 311 -15.99 -3.16 7.45
N ASP A 312 -15.85 -2.63 8.67
CA ASP A 312 -14.90 -3.12 9.69
C ASP A 312 -15.32 -4.46 10.31
N THR A 313 -16.62 -4.76 10.33
CA THR A 313 -17.19 -5.99 10.94
C THR A 313 -17.75 -6.96 9.88
N VAL A 314 -17.06 -7.05 8.75
CA VAL A 314 -17.47 -7.84 7.58
C VAL A 314 -16.42 -8.90 7.29
N ASP A 315 -16.87 -10.14 7.12
CA ASP A 315 -16.04 -11.28 6.79
C ASP A 315 -16.36 -11.84 5.40
N ILE A 316 -15.37 -12.53 4.84
CA ILE A 316 -15.57 -13.35 3.64
C ILE A 316 -16.29 -14.63 4.06
N GLU A 317 -17.55 -14.75 3.66
CA GLU A 317 -18.34 -15.95 3.88
C GLU A 317 -18.08 -16.99 2.79
N HIS A 318 -17.90 -18.24 3.22
CA HIS A 318 -17.79 -19.40 2.33
C HIS A 318 -19.12 -20.15 2.33
N ILE A 319 -19.87 -20.04 1.22
CA ILE A 319 -21.22 -20.60 1.13
C ILE A 319 -21.17 -22.12 1.38
N ALA A 320 -20.33 -22.85 0.65
CA ALA A 320 -19.83 -24.16 1.07
C ALA A 320 -18.65 -23.96 2.03
N PRO A 321 -18.62 -24.59 3.22
CA PRO A 321 -17.64 -24.32 4.27
C PRO A 321 -16.18 -24.49 3.83
N GLN A 322 -15.26 -23.72 4.41
CA GLN A 322 -13.83 -23.85 4.04
C GLN A 322 -13.14 -25.09 4.67
N ARG A 323 -13.56 -25.43 5.89
CA ARG A 323 -13.08 -26.57 6.67
C ARG A 323 -14.26 -27.48 6.93
N ILE A 324 -14.12 -28.75 6.55
CA ILE A 324 -15.03 -29.79 6.97
C ILE A 324 -14.28 -30.59 8.04
N GLY A 325 -14.88 -30.73 9.23
CA GLY A 325 -14.34 -31.62 10.27
C GLY A 325 -14.23 -33.04 9.73
N ALA A 326 -13.21 -33.81 10.16
CA ALA A 326 -12.98 -35.16 9.65
C ALA A 326 -14.25 -36.04 9.74
N ASP A 327 -15.00 -35.89 10.83
CA ASP A 327 -16.23 -36.66 11.11
C ASP A 327 -17.44 -36.24 10.24
N LYS A 328 -17.37 -35.06 9.60
CA LYS A 328 -18.42 -34.53 8.72
C LYS A 328 -18.05 -34.62 7.22
N TYR A 329 -16.87 -35.11 6.88
CA TYR A 329 -16.35 -35.07 5.51
C TYR A 329 -17.22 -35.90 4.56
N ASP A 330 -17.56 -37.12 4.96
CA ASP A 330 -18.39 -38.04 4.17
C ASP A 330 -19.82 -37.52 3.98
N GLU A 331 -20.33 -36.72 4.93
CA GLU A 331 -21.64 -36.07 4.81
C GLU A 331 -21.61 -34.93 3.80
N TRP A 332 -20.54 -34.13 3.80
CA TRP A 332 -20.36 -33.03 2.86
C TRP A 332 -20.05 -33.48 1.43
N GLU A 333 -19.29 -34.57 1.24
CA GLU A 333 -19.10 -35.18 -0.10
C GLU A 333 -20.44 -35.62 -0.69
N LYS A 334 -21.30 -36.27 0.11
CA LYS A 334 -22.65 -36.66 -0.31
C LYS A 334 -23.54 -35.45 -0.55
N TYR A 335 -23.48 -34.44 0.32
CA TYR A 335 -24.29 -33.22 0.21
C TYR A 335 -23.95 -32.41 -1.05
N LEU A 336 -22.67 -32.15 -1.27
CA LEU A 336 -22.16 -31.42 -2.45
C LEU A 336 -22.13 -32.28 -3.71
N ASN A 337 -22.33 -33.60 -3.58
CA ASN A 337 -22.24 -34.59 -4.65
C ASN A 337 -20.92 -34.48 -5.42
N CYS A 338 -19.80 -34.53 -4.69
CA CYS A 338 -18.46 -34.37 -5.26
C CYS A 338 -17.41 -35.20 -4.53
N THR A 339 -16.25 -35.37 -5.16
CA THR A 339 -15.09 -35.97 -4.50
C THR A 339 -14.39 -34.99 -3.57
N LYS A 340 -13.53 -35.52 -2.68
CA LYS A 340 -12.60 -34.73 -1.89
C LYS A 340 -11.77 -33.78 -2.73
N GLU A 341 -11.24 -34.27 -3.84
CA GLU A 341 -10.36 -33.53 -4.75
C GLU A 341 -11.12 -32.37 -5.40
N GLU A 342 -12.32 -32.62 -5.92
CA GLU A 342 -13.19 -31.58 -6.47
C GLU A 342 -13.51 -30.53 -5.41
N PHE A 343 -13.87 -30.93 -4.19
CA PHE A 343 -14.14 -29.96 -3.14
C PHE A 343 -12.92 -29.09 -2.81
N GLN A 344 -11.72 -29.66 -2.72
CA GLN A 344 -10.50 -28.87 -2.48
C GLN A 344 -10.22 -27.87 -3.59
N GLU A 345 -10.52 -28.24 -4.84
CA GLU A 345 -10.37 -27.38 -6.01
C GLU A 345 -11.38 -26.22 -6.01
N TYR A 346 -12.65 -26.48 -5.71
CA TYR A 346 -13.71 -25.50 -5.89
C TYR A 346 -14.01 -24.63 -4.66
N LYS A 347 -13.66 -25.05 -3.44
CA LYS A 347 -14.05 -24.33 -2.22
C LYS A 347 -13.50 -22.90 -2.09
N LYS A 348 -12.42 -22.56 -2.82
CA LYS A 348 -11.80 -21.21 -2.84
C LYS A 348 -12.10 -20.43 -4.12
N ARG A 349 -12.99 -20.93 -4.97
CA ARG A 349 -13.40 -20.21 -6.18
C ARG A 349 -14.28 -19.03 -5.80
N ILE A 350 -14.22 -17.97 -6.59
CA ILE A 350 -14.99 -16.75 -6.33
C ILE A 350 -16.50 -17.01 -6.22
N GLY A 351 -17.02 -17.98 -6.99
CA GLY A 351 -18.42 -18.38 -6.93
C GLY A 351 -18.84 -18.92 -5.57
N ASN A 352 -17.92 -19.43 -4.74
CA ASN A 352 -18.22 -19.90 -3.38
C ASN A 352 -18.13 -18.81 -2.31
N LEU A 353 -17.74 -17.58 -2.68
CA LEU A 353 -17.46 -16.51 -1.72
C LEU A 353 -18.51 -15.41 -1.79
N THR A 354 -18.87 -14.87 -0.62
CA THR A 354 -19.75 -13.70 -0.49
C THR A 354 -19.37 -12.87 0.74
N LEU A 355 -20.06 -11.76 0.99
CA LEU A 355 -19.85 -10.93 2.18
C LEU A 355 -20.93 -11.18 3.22
N LEU A 356 -20.53 -11.22 4.49
CA LEU A 356 -21.47 -11.37 5.61
C LEU A 356 -20.89 -10.70 6.85
N ASN A 357 -21.75 -10.09 7.67
CA ASN A 357 -21.34 -9.53 8.96
C ASN A 357 -20.78 -10.63 9.87
N ASP A 358 -19.74 -10.34 10.65
CA ASP A 358 -19.00 -11.34 11.44
C ASP A 358 -19.90 -12.19 12.36
N SER A 359 -20.88 -11.55 13.02
CA SER A 359 -21.83 -12.25 13.90
C SER A 359 -22.75 -13.21 13.13
N LEU A 360 -23.14 -12.83 11.92
CA LEU A 360 -23.96 -13.67 11.04
C LEU A 360 -23.12 -14.77 10.40
N ASN A 361 -21.86 -14.51 10.08
CA ASN A 361 -20.90 -15.50 9.59
C ASN A 361 -20.66 -16.58 10.64
N GLN A 362 -20.43 -16.20 11.90
CA GLN A 362 -20.32 -17.14 13.02
C GLN A 362 -21.60 -17.97 13.23
N THR A 363 -22.77 -17.36 13.01
CA THR A 363 -24.06 -18.07 13.08
C THR A 363 -24.25 -19.04 11.90
N ALA A 364 -23.83 -18.65 10.69
CA ALA A 364 -23.89 -19.48 9.49
C ALA A 364 -22.94 -20.67 9.59
N SER A 365 -21.71 -20.47 10.09
CA SER A 365 -20.74 -21.51 10.42
C SER A 365 -20.52 -22.53 9.30
N ASP A 366 -20.32 -23.81 9.64
CA ASP A 366 -20.25 -24.93 8.71
C ASP A 366 -21.63 -25.56 8.42
N ASN A 367 -22.74 -24.83 8.57
CA ASN A 367 -24.08 -25.37 8.36
C ASN A 367 -24.39 -25.60 6.87
N PRO A 368 -25.31 -26.53 6.54
CA PRO A 368 -25.80 -26.72 5.18
C PRO A 368 -26.42 -25.45 4.58
N PHE A 369 -26.38 -25.33 3.25
CA PHE A 369 -26.86 -24.13 2.56
C PHE A 369 -28.31 -23.80 2.87
N GLU A 370 -29.19 -24.80 3.03
CA GLU A 370 -30.60 -24.57 3.39
C GLU A 370 -30.76 -23.74 4.67
N GLN A 371 -29.90 -23.95 5.66
CA GLN A 371 -29.90 -23.19 6.91
C GLN A 371 -29.29 -21.79 6.71
N LYS A 372 -28.14 -21.71 6.02
CA LYS A 372 -27.49 -20.44 5.70
C LYS A 372 -28.37 -19.53 4.86
N ARG A 373 -29.13 -20.10 3.93
CA ARG A 373 -30.07 -19.40 3.04
C ARG A 373 -31.11 -18.60 3.82
N GLN A 374 -31.58 -19.09 4.97
CA GLN A 374 -32.51 -18.33 5.83
C GLN A 374 -31.86 -17.08 6.43
N ILE A 375 -30.57 -17.16 6.79
CA ILE A 375 -29.79 -16.00 7.25
C ILE A 375 -29.63 -15.01 6.10
N TYR A 376 -29.29 -15.51 4.92
CA TYR A 376 -29.05 -14.70 3.73
C TYR A 376 -30.32 -13.97 3.24
N LYS A 377 -31.50 -14.57 3.39
CA LYS A 377 -32.77 -13.91 2.99
C LYS A 377 -33.23 -12.83 3.95
N HIS A 378 -32.95 -12.97 5.24
CA HIS A 378 -33.69 -12.23 6.27
C HIS A 378 -32.83 -11.41 7.23
N LYS A 379 -31.51 -11.61 7.25
CA LYS A 379 -30.65 -11.02 8.29
C LYS A 379 -29.48 -10.20 7.77
N THR A 380 -29.07 -10.37 6.51
CA THR A 380 -27.94 -9.66 5.92
C THR A 380 -28.41 -8.44 5.13
N ASP A 381 -27.61 -7.38 5.15
CA ASP A 381 -27.82 -6.17 4.33
C ASP A 381 -27.07 -6.24 2.99
N PHE A 382 -26.23 -7.26 2.79
CA PHE A 382 -25.49 -7.48 1.54
C PHE A 382 -26.40 -8.04 0.45
N LEU A 383 -26.65 -7.25 -0.60
CA LEU A 383 -27.50 -7.59 -1.73
C LEU A 383 -26.93 -8.77 -2.54
N MET A 384 -25.60 -8.87 -2.69
CA MET A 384 -24.96 -10.03 -3.31
C MET A 384 -25.27 -11.33 -2.56
N THR A 385 -25.32 -11.28 -1.23
CA THR A 385 -25.62 -12.44 -0.39
C THR A 385 -27.11 -12.77 -0.40
N GLN A 386 -27.99 -11.77 -0.44
CA GLN A 386 -29.43 -11.96 -0.66
C GLN A 386 -29.69 -12.62 -2.02
N ALA A 387 -29.04 -12.14 -3.08
CA ALA A 387 -29.16 -12.69 -4.43
C ALA A 387 -28.78 -14.18 -4.50
N VAL A 388 -27.73 -14.60 -3.77
CA VAL A 388 -27.39 -16.04 -3.65
C VAL A 388 -28.57 -16.85 -3.11
N ALA A 389 -29.30 -16.32 -2.13
CA ALA A 389 -30.42 -17.03 -1.54
C ALA A 389 -31.69 -17.00 -2.42
N GLU A 390 -31.84 -16.01 -3.28
CA GLU A 390 -32.95 -15.88 -4.22
C GLU A 390 -32.74 -16.75 -5.46
N GLU A 391 -31.53 -16.77 -6.01
CA GLU A 391 -31.20 -17.45 -7.27
C GLU A 391 -30.99 -18.96 -7.11
N TYR A 392 -30.61 -19.42 -5.91
CA TYR A 392 -30.25 -20.81 -5.68
C TYR A 392 -31.10 -21.42 -4.55
N ASP A 393 -31.66 -22.60 -4.82
CA ASP A 393 -32.36 -23.42 -3.83
C ASP A 393 -31.45 -24.49 -3.19
N GLU A 394 -30.39 -24.89 -3.89
CA GLU A 394 -29.36 -25.80 -3.42
C GLU A 394 -27.96 -25.26 -3.73
N TRP A 395 -26.95 -25.79 -3.04
CA TRP A 395 -25.57 -25.36 -3.23
C TRP A 395 -24.63 -26.56 -3.35
N ARG A 396 -24.19 -26.83 -4.57
CA ARG A 396 -23.23 -27.89 -4.93
C ARG A 396 -22.11 -27.33 -5.79
N ILE A 397 -21.18 -28.19 -6.21
CA ILE A 397 -20.05 -27.82 -7.08
C ILE A 397 -20.52 -27.16 -8.38
N GLU A 398 -21.60 -27.63 -8.98
CA GLU A 398 -22.14 -27.05 -10.22
C GLU A 398 -22.63 -25.61 -10.03
N GLN A 399 -23.26 -25.28 -8.89
CA GLN A 399 -23.61 -23.89 -8.58
C GLN A 399 -22.37 -23.03 -8.34
N ILE A 400 -21.31 -23.56 -7.72
CA ILE A 400 -20.05 -22.85 -7.55
C ILE A 400 -19.41 -22.53 -8.91
N LYS A 401 -19.39 -23.50 -9.84
CA LYS A 401 -18.87 -23.30 -11.21
C LYS A 401 -19.68 -22.23 -11.94
N HIS A 402 -21.00 -22.40 -11.99
CA HIS A 402 -21.89 -21.48 -12.68
C HIS A 402 -21.82 -20.06 -12.10
N ARG A 403 -21.83 -19.92 -10.76
CA ARG A 403 -21.66 -18.60 -10.13
C ARG A 403 -20.26 -18.03 -10.38
N SER A 404 -19.21 -18.86 -10.47
CA SER A 404 -17.86 -18.36 -10.79
C SER A 404 -17.78 -17.75 -12.19
N GLU A 405 -18.49 -18.33 -13.17
CA GLU A 405 -18.64 -17.75 -14.52
C GLU A 405 -19.37 -16.40 -14.46
N LYS A 406 -20.53 -16.35 -13.79
CA LYS A 406 -21.29 -15.10 -13.58
C LYS A 406 -20.45 -14.03 -12.87
N MET A 407 -19.72 -14.39 -11.82
CA MET A 407 -18.82 -13.46 -11.12
C MET A 407 -17.69 -13.00 -12.03
N ALA A 408 -17.18 -13.85 -12.93
CA ALA A 408 -16.14 -13.45 -13.87
C ALA A 408 -16.63 -12.39 -14.87
N ASP A 409 -17.87 -12.49 -15.32
CA ASP A 409 -18.52 -11.47 -16.14
C ASP A 409 -18.68 -10.15 -15.38
N ILE A 410 -19.22 -10.22 -14.16
CA ILE A 410 -19.41 -9.04 -13.30
C ILE A 410 -18.08 -8.36 -12.98
N ILE A 411 -17.04 -9.12 -12.63
CA ILE A 411 -15.69 -8.57 -12.38
C ILE A 411 -15.17 -7.88 -13.66
N CYS A 412 -15.38 -8.44 -14.85
CA CYS A 412 -14.95 -7.77 -16.07
C CYS A 412 -15.72 -6.46 -16.34
N GLU A 413 -17.00 -6.41 -15.95
CA GLU A 413 -17.85 -5.22 -16.05
C GLU A 413 -17.43 -4.14 -15.04
N VAL A 414 -17.25 -4.50 -13.77
CA VAL A 414 -16.88 -3.58 -12.69
C VAL A 414 -15.53 -2.90 -12.98
N TRP A 415 -14.53 -3.66 -13.42
CA TRP A 415 -13.21 -3.13 -13.80
C TRP A 415 -13.09 -3.00 -15.33
N ASN A 416 -14.07 -2.36 -15.97
CA ASN A 416 -14.00 -1.92 -17.36
C ASN A 416 -13.50 -0.48 -17.46
N MET A 417 -12.60 -0.22 -18.41
CA MET A 417 -12.05 1.12 -18.68
C MET A 417 -13.12 2.11 -19.17
N ASP A 418 -14.23 1.62 -19.72
CA ASP A 418 -15.38 2.46 -20.12
C ASP A 418 -16.11 3.10 -18.91
N ASN A 419 -15.85 2.63 -17.69
CA ASN A 419 -16.45 3.16 -16.46
C ASN A 419 -15.72 4.39 -15.89
N VAL A 420 -14.59 4.78 -16.50
CA VAL A 420 -13.72 5.86 -16.00
C VAL A 420 -13.89 7.12 -16.80
#